data_AF-A0A6M2E4M2-F1
#
_entry.id   AF-A0A6M2E4M2-F1
#
_cell.length_a   1.000
_cell.length_b   1.000
_cell.length_c   1.000
_cell.angle_alpha   90.00
_cell.angle_beta   90.00
_cell.angle_gamma   90.00
#
_symmetry.space_group_name_H-M   'P 1'
#
loop_
_entity.id
_entity.type
_entity.pdbx_description
1 polymer ?
#
loop_
_entity_poly.entity_id
_entity_poly.type
_entity_poly.pdbx_seq_one_letter_code
_entity_poly.pdbx_strand_id
1 'polypeptide(L)'
;YSFAKPVQLIGYSLEIAKAGRLPAGRTELPFELPLKPRPGRTLYETYHGVFINIQYLLRCDMKRPLLSKDVQKTLEFIVELQEGAEKATPVPVNINITPESLQNVRDHSRVPRFLIKGRIDSTCCCITKPFTGVLSVESCDSAIRSIELQLVRVETCGCAEGYARDATEIQNIQIGEGDVCRGIDIPIYMVFPRLF
;
A
#
# COMPACT_ATOMS: atom_id res chain seq x y z
N TYR A 1 -16.09 -0.64 17.94
CA TYR A 1 -15.61 -0.11 16.66
C TYR A 1 -16.57 0.97 16.18
N SER A 2 -16.32 2.21 16.57
CA SER A 2 -17.03 3.36 16.01
C SER A 2 -16.42 3.64 14.63
N PHE A 3 -17.24 3.54 13.57
CA PHE A 3 -16.80 4.01 12.25
C PHE A 3 -16.68 5.52 12.31
N ALA A 4 -15.48 6.05 12.07
CA ALA A 4 -15.33 7.49 11.84
C ALA A 4 -16.16 7.89 10.63
N LYS A 5 -16.83 9.05 10.70
CA LYS A 5 -17.62 9.55 9.56
C LYS A 5 -16.69 9.76 8.36
N PRO A 6 -17.06 9.31 7.15
CA PRO A 6 -16.25 9.54 5.97
C PRO A 6 -15.97 11.02 5.75
N VAL A 7 -14.73 11.35 5.43
CA VAL A 7 -14.32 12.72 5.10
C VAL A 7 -14.43 12.92 3.59
N GLN A 8 -15.33 13.80 3.18
CA GLN A 8 -15.48 14.11 1.76
C GLN A 8 -14.33 15.00 1.28
N LEU A 9 -13.44 14.45 0.44
CA LEU A 9 -12.30 15.15 -0.15
C LEU A 9 -12.71 15.99 -1.37
N ILE A 10 -13.60 15.45 -2.20
CA ILE A 10 -14.11 16.05 -3.42
C ILE A 10 -15.62 15.80 -3.53
N GLY A 11 -16.34 16.70 -4.17
CA GLY A 11 -17.75 16.51 -4.45
C GLY A 11 -18.27 17.53 -5.43
N TYR A 12 -18.57 17.07 -6.64
CA TYR A 12 -19.21 17.85 -7.70
C TYR A 12 -20.48 17.14 -8.16
N SER A 13 -21.46 17.93 -8.58
CA SER A 13 -22.68 17.44 -9.19
C SER A 13 -23.01 18.34 -10.38
N LEU A 14 -23.41 17.73 -11.48
CA LEU A 14 -23.75 18.40 -12.72
C LEU A 14 -25.00 17.74 -13.31
N GLU A 15 -25.97 18.54 -13.72
CA GLU A 15 -27.09 18.07 -14.53
C GLU A 15 -26.61 17.92 -15.99
N ILE A 16 -26.50 16.68 -16.45
CA ILE A 16 -25.99 16.36 -17.80
C ILE A 16 -27.07 16.41 -18.89
N ALA A 17 -28.35 16.30 -18.51
CA ALA A 17 -29.49 16.39 -19.41
C ALA A 17 -30.74 16.81 -18.65
N LYS A 18 -31.54 17.68 -19.28
CA LYS A 18 -32.83 18.12 -18.75
C LYS A 18 -33.85 16.97 -18.74
N ALA A 19 -34.87 17.11 -17.91
CA ALA A 19 -36.02 16.22 -17.91
C ALA A 19 -36.63 16.11 -19.32
N GLY A 20 -36.83 14.88 -19.78
CA GLY A 20 -37.30 14.62 -21.14
C GLY A 20 -37.21 13.15 -21.53
N ARG A 21 -37.31 12.89 -22.83
CA ARG A 21 -37.18 11.55 -23.40
C ARG A 21 -35.83 11.42 -24.09
N LEU A 22 -35.15 10.30 -23.87
CA LEU A 22 -33.99 9.92 -24.67
C LEU A 22 -34.48 9.22 -25.95
N PRO A 23 -33.84 9.48 -27.12
CA PRO A 23 -34.17 8.78 -28.35
C PRO A 23 -33.91 7.27 -28.22
N ALA A 24 -34.59 6.47 -29.04
CA ALA A 24 -34.32 5.05 -29.11
C ALA A 24 -32.89 4.79 -29.60
N GLY A 25 -32.21 3.81 -29.00
CA GLY A 25 -30.83 3.47 -29.31
C GLY A 25 -29.83 4.00 -28.29
N ARG A 26 -28.61 4.31 -28.74
CA ARG A 26 -27.51 4.78 -27.89
C ARG A 26 -27.45 6.30 -27.91
N THR A 27 -27.55 6.91 -26.74
CA THR A 27 -27.32 8.34 -26.53
C THR A 27 -26.04 8.53 -25.74
N GLU A 28 -25.16 9.43 -26.20
CA GLU A 28 -23.93 9.80 -25.50
C GLU A 28 -24.06 11.24 -25.01
N LEU A 29 -23.81 11.44 -23.72
CA LEU A 29 -23.91 12.75 -23.07
C LEU A 29 -22.51 13.12 -22.55
N PRO A 30 -21.83 14.10 -23.18
CA PRO A 30 -20.52 14.54 -22.70
C PRO A 30 -20.67 15.27 -21.36
N PHE A 31 -19.69 15.09 -20.48
CA PHE A 31 -19.61 15.81 -19.21
C PHE A 31 -18.14 16.05 -18.86
N GLU A 32 -17.90 17.09 -18.09
CA GLU A 32 -16.60 17.41 -17.51
C GLU A 32 -16.80 17.87 -16.07
N LEU A 33 -15.94 17.40 -15.17
CA LEU A 33 -15.91 17.83 -13.78
C LEU A 33 -14.47 18.15 -13.39
N PRO A 34 -14.21 19.25 -12.68
CA PRO A 34 -12.86 19.56 -12.22
C PRO A 34 -12.42 18.57 -11.13
N LEU A 35 -11.22 18.02 -11.25
CA LEU A 35 -10.59 17.22 -10.20
C LEU A 35 -9.90 18.14 -9.18
N LYS A 36 -10.70 18.86 -8.38
CA LYS A 36 -10.20 19.79 -7.36
C LYS A 36 -10.73 19.41 -5.97
N PRO A 37 -9.89 19.44 -4.92
CA PRO A 37 -10.35 19.18 -3.58
C PRO A 37 -11.28 20.29 -3.07
N ARG A 38 -12.08 19.97 -2.06
CA ARG A 38 -12.83 20.96 -1.30
C ARG A 38 -11.89 21.94 -0.57
N PRO A 39 -12.35 23.16 -0.24
CA PRO A 39 -11.55 24.12 0.54
C PRO A 39 -11.02 23.49 1.84
N GLY A 40 -9.72 23.63 2.09
CA GLY A 40 -9.04 23.04 3.25
C GLY A 40 -8.85 21.51 3.18
N ARG A 41 -9.05 20.88 2.02
CA ARG A 41 -8.77 19.46 1.78
C ARG A 41 -7.69 19.29 0.72
N THR A 42 -7.11 18.10 0.71
CA THR A 42 -6.13 17.64 -0.28
C THR A 42 -6.64 16.32 -0.85
N LEU A 43 -6.35 16.06 -2.14
CA LEU A 43 -6.59 14.75 -2.73
C LEU A 43 -5.40 13.84 -2.41
N TYR A 44 -5.68 12.61 -2.07
CA TYR A 44 -4.69 11.55 -1.84
C TYR A 44 -4.79 10.49 -2.92
N GLU A 45 -3.77 9.66 -3.04
CA GLU A 45 -3.86 8.46 -3.87
C GLU A 45 -5.02 7.57 -3.40
N THR A 46 -5.64 6.87 -4.35
CA THR A 46 -6.60 5.83 -4.02
C THR A 46 -5.90 4.77 -3.17
N TYR A 47 -6.53 4.39 -2.06
CA TYR A 47 -5.96 3.46 -1.11
C TYR A 47 -7.05 2.58 -0.50
N HIS A 48 -6.85 1.27 -0.49
CA HIS A 48 -7.75 0.30 0.10
C HIS A 48 -7.05 -0.47 1.22
N GLY A 49 -7.13 0.07 2.43
CA GLY A 49 -6.56 -0.51 3.64
C GLY A 49 -7.59 -1.23 4.49
N VAL A 50 -7.13 -1.67 5.66
CA VAL A 50 -7.95 -2.36 6.67
C VAL A 50 -8.76 -1.35 7.50
N PHE A 51 -8.15 -0.23 7.91
CA PHE A 51 -8.79 0.83 8.68
C PHE A 51 -9.04 2.11 7.88
N ILE A 52 -8.29 2.32 6.80
CA ILE A 52 -8.32 3.52 5.98
C ILE A 52 -8.69 3.12 4.55
N ASN A 53 -9.71 3.76 4.01
CA ASN A 53 -10.09 3.64 2.61
C ASN A 53 -10.24 5.04 2.00
N ILE A 54 -9.49 5.29 0.93
CA ILE A 54 -9.54 6.51 0.12
C ILE A 54 -10.03 6.07 -1.26
N GLN A 55 -11.28 6.42 -1.56
CA GLN A 55 -11.97 5.98 -2.77
C GLN A 55 -12.60 7.18 -3.48
N TYR A 56 -12.47 7.20 -4.81
CA TYR A 56 -13.04 8.23 -5.67
C TYR A 56 -14.09 7.62 -6.59
N LEU A 57 -15.31 8.16 -6.52
CA LEU A 57 -16.46 7.59 -7.20
C LEU A 57 -17.06 8.59 -8.19
N LEU A 58 -17.31 8.12 -9.41
CA LEU A 58 -18.19 8.75 -10.37
C LEU A 58 -19.56 8.07 -10.29
N ARG A 59 -20.59 8.84 -9.97
CA ARG A 59 -21.98 8.37 -9.89
C ARG A 59 -22.83 9.11 -10.92
N CYS A 60 -23.55 8.34 -11.72
CA CYS A 60 -24.56 8.84 -12.64
C CYS A 60 -25.93 8.34 -12.18
N ASP A 61 -26.85 9.27 -11.99
CA ASP A 61 -28.24 9.01 -11.60
C ASP A 61 -29.18 9.46 -12.72
N MET A 62 -30.07 8.56 -13.14
CA MET A 62 -31.17 8.85 -14.03
C MET A 62 -32.47 8.74 -13.26
N LYS A 63 -33.05 9.90 -12.96
CA LYS A 63 -34.34 10.01 -12.30
C LYS A 63 -35.46 9.58 -13.25
N ARG A 64 -36.37 8.76 -12.76
CA ARG A 64 -37.53 8.24 -13.51
C ARG A 64 -38.83 8.64 -12.82
N PRO A 65 -39.99 8.56 -13.50
CA PRO A 65 -41.28 8.90 -12.92
C PRO A 65 -41.56 8.10 -11.64
N LEU A 66 -42.40 8.62 -10.74
CA LEU A 66 -42.62 8.12 -9.37
C LEU A 66 -42.86 6.60 -9.24
N LEU A 67 -43.48 5.97 -10.25
CA LEU A 67 -43.78 4.53 -10.27
C LEU A 67 -42.66 3.66 -10.85
N SER A 68 -41.59 4.27 -11.39
CA SER A 68 -40.44 3.60 -11.98
C SER A 68 -39.22 3.72 -11.07
N LYS A 69 -38.45 2.63 -10.94
CA LYS A 69 -37.18 2.66 -10.24
C LYS A 69 -36.16 3.51 -11.01
N ASP A 70 -35.55 4.48 -10.32
CA ASP A 70 -34.40 5.24 -10.82
C ASP A 70 -33.28 4.31 -11.27
N VAL A 71 -32.53 4.72 -12.29
CA VAL A 71 -31.35 3.99 -12.74
C VAL A 71 -30.11 4.71 -12.18
N GLN A 72 -29.21 3.94 -11.60
CA GLN A 72 -27.95 4.47 -11.06
C GLN A 72 -26.81 3.59 -11.54
N LYS A 73 -25.70 4.23 -11.91
CA LYS A 73 -24.41 3.57 -12.10
C LYS A 73 -23.34 4.30 -11.30
N THR A 74 -22.51 3.55 -10.61
CA THR A 74 -21.35 4.07 -9.90
C THR A 74 -20.11 3.33 -10.39
N LEU A 75 -19.05 4.08 -10.64
CA LEU A 75 -17.73 3.59 -11.05
C LEU A 75 -16.69 4.22 -10.14
N GLU A 76 -15.72 3.42 -9.73
CA GLU A 76 -14.51 3.93 -9.10
C GLU A 76 -13.51 4.34 -10.18
N PHE A 77 -12.76 5.41 -9.91
CA PHE A 77 -11.58 5.76 -10.67
C PHE A 77 -10.39 5.91 -9.73
N ILE A 78 -9.20 5.59 -10.25
CA ILE A 78 -7.97 5.59 -9.47
C ILE A 78 -7.31 6.96 -9.58
N VAL A 79 -6.92 7.50 -8.43
CA VAL A 79 -6.08 8.70 -8.34
C VAL A 79 -4.69 8.24 -7.91
N GLU A 80 -3.69 8.57 -8.71
CA GLU A 80 -2.28 8.30 -8.43
C GLU A 80 -1.52 9.63 -8.37
N LEU A 81 -0.38 9.64 -7.67
CA LEU A 81 0.53 10.77 -7.71
C LEU A 81 1.02 11.02 -9.14
N GLN A 82 1.13 12.29 -9.51
CA GLN A 82 1.67 12.66 -10.81
C GLN A 82 3.11 12.15 -10.99
N GLU A 83 3.44 11.75 -12.20
CA GLU A 83 4.81 11.44 -12.60
C GLU A 83 5.71 12.65 -12.32
N GLY A 84 6.71 12.47 -11.44
CA GLY A 84 7.60 13.56 -11.03
C GLY A 84 7.30 14.14 -9.63
N ALA A 85 6.31 13.61 -8.91
CA ALA A 85 6.23 13.77 -7.46
C ALA A 85 7.55 13.36 -6.78
N GLU A 86 7.82 13.89 -5.59
CA GLU A 86 9.10 13.75 -4.88
C GLU A 86 9.61 12.31 -4.96
N LYS A 87 10.69 12.13 -5.72
CA LYS A 87 11.21 10.80 -6.01
C LYS A 87 11.84 10.27 -4.73
N ALA A 88 11.55 9.01 -4.42
CA ALA A 88 12.24 8.28 -3.37
C ALA A 88 13.75 8.42 -3.59
N THR A 89 14.41 9.17 -2.71
CA THR A 89 15.86 9.34 -2.74
C THR A 89 16.45 8.10 -2.08
N PRO A 90 17.35 7.36 -2.75
CA PRO A 90 17.92 6.17 -2.15
C PRO A 90 18.61 6.47 -0.81
N VAL A 91 18.23 5.73 0.23
CA VAL A 91 18.85 5.81 1.56
C VAL A 91 19.43 4.43 1.90
N PRO A 92 20.67 4.14 1.48
CA PRO A 92 21.29 2.84 1.72
C PRO A 92 21.49 2.59 3.22
N VAL A 93 21.34 1.33 3.63
CA VAL A 93 21.52 0.92 5.03
C VAL A 93 22.36 -0.35 5.08
N ASN A 94 23.39 -0.34 5.92
CA ASN A 94 24.16 -1.54 6.22
C ASN A 94 23.41 -2.40 7.22
N ILE A 95 23.33 -3.69 6.93
CA ILE A 95 22.77 -4.72 7.81
C ILE A 95 23.90 -5.26 8.68
N ASN A 96 23.66 -5.34 9.98
CA ASN A 96 24.52 -6.05 10.93
C ASN A 96 23.61 -6.69 11.99
N ILE A 97 23.24 -7.95 11.78
CA ILE A 97 22.32 -8.69 12.65
C ILE A 97 23.13 -9.67 13.48
N THR A 98 23.03 -9.50 14.79
CA THR A 98 23.58 -10.39 15.82
C THR A 98 22.46 -10.85 16.76
N PRO A 99 22.67 -11.87 17.60
CA PRO A 99 21.68 -12.29 18.59
C PRO A 99 21.17 -11.15 19.49
N GLU A 100 22.03 -10.18 19.82
CA GLU A 100 21.72 -9.03 20.68
C GLU A 100 20.88 -7.97 19.95
N SER A 101 20.92 -7.94 18.62
CA SER A 101 20.16 -6.98 17.81
C SER A 101 18.67 -7.37 17.63
N LEU A 102 18.29 -8.58 18.02
CA LEU A 102 16.93 -9.10 17.84
C LEU A 102 15.95 -8.44 18.83
N GLN A 103 14.89 -7.80 18.31
CA GLN A 103 13.94 -7.05 19.13
C GLN A 103 12.82 -7.90 19.76
N ASN A 104 12.48 -9.05 19.15
CA ASN A 104 11.33 -9.87 19.52
C ASN A 104 11.71 -11.18 20.25
N VAL A 105 12.88 -11.20 20.90
CA VAL A 105 13.37 -12.37 21.63
C VAL A 105 13.24 -12.12 23.13
N ARG A 106 12.54 -13.01 23.83
CA ARG A 106 12.40 -12.93 25.30
C ARG A 106 13.59 -13.55 26.04
N ASP A 107 14.20 -14.58 25.44
CA ASP A 107 15.29 -15.35 26.03
C ASP A 107 16.42 -15.51 25.00
N HIS A 108 17.41 -14.61 25.08
CA HIS A 108 18.54 -14.61 24.17
C HIS A 108 19.49 -15.81 24.38
N SER A 109 19.42 -16.54 25.50
CA SER A 109 20.31 -17.69 25.72
C SER A 109 19.99 -18.88 24.81
N ARG A 110 18.80 -18.91 24.22
CA ARG A 110 18.37 -19.95 23.27
C ARG A 110 18.69 -19.60 21.82
N VAL A 111 19.15 -18.38 21.56
CA VAL A 111 19.51 -17.93 20.22
C VAL A 111 20.93 -18.39 19.95
N PRO A 112 21.20 -19.10 18.84
CA PRO A 112 22.56 -19.48 18.48
C PRO A 112 23.41 -18.23 18.24
N ARG A 113 24.73 -18.32 18.39
CA ARG A 113 25.59 -17.20 17.99
C ARG A 113 25.65 -17.17 16.47
N PHE A 114 25.47 -15.98 15.92
CA PHE A 114 25.58 -15.76 14.49
C PHE A 114 25.97 -14.31 14.21
N LEU A 115 26.42 -14.07 12.99
CA LEU A 115 26.69 -12.75 12.45
C LEU A 115 26.21 -12.75 11.00
N ILE A 116 25.23 -11.91 10.72
CA ILE A 116 24.72 -11.68 9.36
C ILE A 116 25.01 -10.23 9.01
N LYS A 117 25.68 -10.01 7.88
CA LYS A 117 25.99 -8.69 7.35
C LYS A 117 25.29 -8.49 6.03
N GLY A 118 25.32 -7.26 5.53
CA GLY A 118 24.76 -6.95 4.23
C GLY A 118 24.52 -5.47 4.05
N ARG A 119 23.77 -5.16 3.00
CA ARG A 119 23.36 -3.81 2.65
C ARG A 119 22.03 -3.84 1.93
N ILE A 120 21.11 -2.99 2.36
CA ILE A 120 19.88 -2.66 1.64
C ILE A 120 20.18 -1.41 0.82
N ASP A 121 19.79 -1.40 -0.46
CA ASP A 121 20.08 -0.27 -1.34
C ASP A 121 19.30 0.99 -0.99
N SER A 122 18.09 0.85 -0.43
CA SER A 122 17.31 1.99 0.06
C SER A 122 16.27 1.60 1.11
N THR A 123 16.04 2.46 2.10
CA THR A 123 14.84 2.44 2.97
C THR A 123 13.71 3.34 2.49
N CYS A 124 13.97 4.17 1.47
CA CYS A 124 12.96 4.95 0.76
C CYS A 124 12.82 4.37 -0.66
N CYS A 125 11.75 3.60 -0.89
CA CYS A 125 11.61 2.77 -2.08
C CYS A 125 10.51 3.27 -3.02
N CYS A 126 10.75 3.18 -4.32
CA CYS A 126 9.71 3.35 -5.31
C CYS A 126 8.98 2.01 -5.50
N ILE A 127 7.66 2.00 -5.31
CA ILE A 127 6.87 0.76 -5.30
C ILE A 127 6.86 0.02 -6.66
N THR A 128 7.16 0.73 -7.75
CA THR A 128 7.27 0.14 -9.09
C THR A 128 8.64 -0.50 -9.36
N LYS A 129 9.59 -0.33 -8.45
CA LYS A 129 10.95 -0.91 -8.52
C LYS A 129 11.10 -2.00 -7.45
N PRO A 130 11.93 -3.02 -7.70
CA PRO A 130 12.21 -4.04 -6.70
C PRO A 130 12.94 -3.44 -5.49
N PHE A 131 12.68 -4.01 -4.32
CA PHE A 131 13.53 -3.88 -3.14
C PHE A 131 14.78 -4.73 -3.31
N THR A 132 15.95 -4.08 -3.26
CA THR A 132 17.23 -4.71 -3.58
C THR A 132 18.28 -4.52 -2.48
N GLY A 133 19.25 -5.42 -2.49
CA GLY A 133 20.35 -5.41 -1.54
C GLY A 133 21.15 -6.70 -1.62
N VAL A 134 21.99 -6.91 -0.62
CA VAL A 134 22.82 -8.10 -0.45
C VAL A 134 22.88 -8.46 1.02
N LEU A 135 22.93 -9.76 1.31
CA LEU A 135 23.07 -10.31 2.65
C LEU A 135 24.11 -11.44 2.63
N SER A 136 24.96 -11.51 3.64
CA SER A 136 25.94 -12.57 3.83
C SER A 136 25.84 -13.13 5.24
N VAL A 137 25.93 -14.45 5.38
CA VAL A 137 26.08 -15.09 6.69
C VAL A 137 27.58 -15.20 6.97
N GLU A 138 28.11 -14.39 7.88
CA GLU A 138 29.55 -14.41 8.21
C GLU A 138 29.88 -15.59 9.12
N SER A 139 29.03 -15.85 10.11
CA SER A 139 29.17 -16.98 11.03
C SER A 139 27.80 -17.38 11.58
N CYS A 140 27.62 -18.66 11.91
CA CYS A 140 26.44 -19.16 12.61
C CYS A 140 26.78 -20.53 13.24
N ASP A 141 26.58 -20.67 14.54
CA ASP A 141 26.87 -21.88 15.33
C ASP A 141 25.83 -22.99 15.10
N SER A 142 24.84 -22.77 14.25
CA SER A 142 23.77 -23.72 13.96
C SER A 142 23.43 -23.72 12.47
N ALA A 143 22.96 -24.87 11.99
CA ALA A 143 22.52 -25.00 10.61
C ALA A 143 21.32 -24.08 10.34
N ILE A 144 21.41 -23.27 9.30
CA ILE A 144 20.30 -22.44 8.83
C ILE A 144 19.34 -23.33 8.04
N ARG A 145 18.03 -23.16 8.23
CA ARG A 145 17.02 -23.89 7.46
C ARG A 145 16.57 -23.10 6.23
N SER A 146 16.30 -21.83 6.43
CA SER A 146 15.88 -20.89 5.39
C SER A 146 16.28 -19.48 5.82
N ILE A 147 16.43 -18.60 4.84
CA ILE A 147 16.48 -17.16 5.04
C ILE A 147 15.30 -16.58 4.28
N GLU A 148 14.43 -15.89 5.00
CA GLU A 148 13.18 -15.36 4.47
C GLU A 148 13.12 -13.84 4.65
N LEU A 149 12.58 -13.17 3.65
CA LEU A 149 12.30 -11.74 3.67
C LEU A 149 10.79 -11.53 3.69
N GLN A 150 10.32 -10.87 4.74
CA GLN A 150 8.91 -10.53 4.94
C GLN A 150 8.68 -9.04 4.71
N LEU A 151 7.72 -8.72 3.85
CA LEU A 151 7.16 -7.40 3.69
C LEU A 151 5.90 -7.30 4.55
N VAL A 152 5.92 -6.38 5.52
CA VAL A 152 4.81 -6.15 6.44
C VAL A 152 4.33 -4.71 6.26
N ARG A 153 3.02 -4.55 6.06
CA ARG A 153 2.35 -3.26 6.05
C ARG A 153 1.87 -2.94 7.45
N VAL A 154 2.22 -1.76 7.95
CA VAL A 154 1.69 -1.24 9.21
C VAL A 154 0.73 -0.09 8.90
N GLU A 155 -0.53 -0.27 9.24
CA GLU A 155 -1.54 0.77 9.10
C GLU A 155 -1.85 1.38 10.45
N THR A 156 -1.87 2.72 10.54
CA THR A 156 -2.20 3.44 11.77
C THR A 156 -3.29 4.46 11.49
N CYS A 157 -4.44 4.30 12.12
CA CYS A 157 -5.59 5.20 12.02
C CYS A 157 -5.83 5.89 13.36
N GLY A 158 -5.80 7.22 13.37
CA GLY A 158 -6.05 8.03 14.57
C GLY A 158 -7.46 8.60 14.58
N CYS A 159 -8.11 8.58 15.74
CA CYS A 159 -9.38 9.25 16.00
C CYS A 159 -9.33 9.99 17.35
N ALA A 160 -10.38 10.75 17.68
CA ALA A 160 -10.44 11.49 18.94
C ALA A 160 -10.32 10.60 20.20
N GLU A 161 -10.64 9.31 20.09
CA GLU A 161 -10.61 8.33 21.18
C GLU A 161 -9.30 7.53 21.26
N GLY A 162 -8.35 7.75 20.33
CA GLY A 162 -7.06 7.06 20.31
C GLY A 162 -6.63 6.59 18.92
N TYR A 163 -5.65 5.67 18.90
CA TYR A 163 -5.08 5.14 17.66
C TYR A 163 -5.32 3.64 17.54
N ALA A 164 -5.76 3.21 16.37
CA ALA A 164 -5.72 1.81 15.95
C ALA A 164 -4.47 1.58 15.10
N ARG A 165 -3.72 0.53 15.39
CA ARG A 165 -2.53 0.12 14.63
C ARG A 165 -2.56 -1.38 14.42
N ASP A 166 -2.36 -1.81 13.19
CA ASP A 166 -2.27 -3.22 12.85
C ASP A 166 -1.19 -3.48 11.80
N ALA A 167 -0.61 -4.67 11.88
CA ALA A 167 0.45 -5.13 11.00
C ALA A 167 -0.07 -6.30 10.17
N THR A 168 -0.08 -6.15 8.85
CA THR A 168 -0.51 -7.18 7.91
C THR A 168 0.69 -7.67 7.11
N GLU A 169 0.93 -8.97 7.09
CA GLU A 169 1.90 -9.56 6.16
C GLU A 169 1.38 -9.41 4.73
N ILE A 170 2.23 -8.87 3.87
CA ILE A 170 1.90 -8.59 2.47
C ILE A 170 2.52 -9.63 1.55
N GLN A 171 3.78 -9.98 1.83
CA GLN A 171 4.55 -10.90 1.02
C GLN A 171 5.66 -11.50 1.87
N ASN A 172 5.91 -12.80 1.67
CA ASN A 172 7.08 -13.50 2.16
C ASN A 172 7.78 -14.12 0.96
N ILE A 173 9.10 -13.97 0.87
CA ILE A 173 9.93 -14.70 -0.08
C ILE A 173 11.08 -15.37 0.65
N GLN A 174 11.44 -16.57 0.20
CA GLN A 174 12.66 -17.23 0.64
C GLN A 174 13.82 -16.78 -0.26
N ILE A 175 14.89 -16.27 0.34
CA ILE A 175 16.11 -15.83 -0.36
C ILE A 175 17.30 -16.77 -0.14
N GLY A 176 17.18 -17.73 0.78
CA GLY A 176 18.16 -18.79 0.99
C GLY A 176 17.48 -20.06 1.51
N GLU A 177 17.93 -21.22 1.02
CA GLU A 177 17.44 -22.54 1.43
C GLU A 177 18.58 -23.40 1.98
N GLY A 178 18.33 -24.08 3.09
CA GLY A 178 19.31 -24.92 3.77
C GLY A 178 20.42 -24.11 4.46
N ASP A 179 21.45 -24.83 4.90
CA ASP A 179 22.57 -24.22 5.63
C ASP A 179 23.49 -23.51 4.64
N VAL A 180 23.15 -22.26 4.34
CA VAL A 180 23.86 -21.45 3.34
C VAL A 180 25.34 -21.30 3.67
N CYS A 181 26.17 -21.29 2.63
CA CYS A 181 27.60 -21.08 2.76
C CYS A 181 27.91 -19.76 3.48
N ARG A 182 28.95 -19.78 4.32
CA ARG A 182 29.41 -18.59 5.04
C ARG A 182 30.24 -17.69 4.13
N GLY A 183 30.14 -16.38 4.30
CA GLY A 183 30.87 -15.37 3.51
C GLY A 183 30.47 -15.30 2.04
N ILE A 184 29.34 -15.89 1.64
CA ILE A 184 28.79 -15.76 0.29
C ILE A 184 27.65 -14.74 0.30
N ASP A 185 27.70 -13.84 -0.68
CA ASP A 185 26.67 -12.85 -0.92
C ASP A 185 25.40 -13.49 -1.49
N ILE A 186 24.29 -13.26 -0.81
CA ILE A 186 22.93 -13.63 -1.19
C ILE A 186 22.23 -12.35 -1.67
N PRO A 187 21.88 -12.24 -2.97
CA PRO A 187 21.21 -11.06 -3.49
C PRO A 187 19.78 -10.99 -2.97
N ILE A 188 19.37 -9.80 -2.53
CA ILE A 188 17.98 -9.48 -2.22
C ILE A 188 17.35 -8.89 -3.49
N TYR A 189 16.23 -9.45 -3.90
CA TYR A 189 15.42 -8.93 -5.00
C TYR A 189 13.95 -9.27 -4.78
N MET A 190 13.21 -8.34 -4.17
CA MET A 190 11.78 -8.49 -3.91
C MET A 190 11.00 -7.49 -4.76
N VAL A 191 10.15 -7.97 -5.66
CA VAL A 191 9.23 -7.11 -6.41
C VAL A 191 8.04 -6.79 -5.51
N PHE A 192 7.77 -5.50 -5.27
CA PHE A 192 6.59 -5.10 -4.51
C PHE A 192 5.30 -5.48 -5.25
N PRO A 193 4.25 -5.91 -4.53
CA PRO A 193 2.95 -6.11 -5.13
C PRO A 193 2.40 -4.79 -5.68
N ARG A 194 1.73 -4.84 -6.83
CA ARG A 194 1.18 -3.64 -7.50
C ARG A 194 -0.25 -3.32 -7.10
N LEU A 195 -0.91 -4.20 -6.35
CA LEU A 195 -2.28 -4.07 -5.89
C LEU A 195 -2.31 -4.42 -4.40
N PHE A 196 -2.84 -3.53 -3.57
CA PHE A 196 -3.13 -3.74 -2.15
C PHE A 196 -4.59 -3.39 -1.86
#